data_AF-A0A1S3IID4-F1
#
_entry.id   AF-A0A1S3IID4-F1
#
_cell.length_a   1.000
_cell.length_b   1.000
_cell.length_c   1.000
_cell.angle_alpha   90.00
_cell.angle_beta   90.00
_cell.angle_gamma   90.00
#
_symmetry.space_group_name_H-M   'P 1'
#
loop_
_entity.id
_entity.type
_entity.pdbx_description
1 polymer ?
#
loop_
_entity_poly.entity_id
_entity_poly.type
_entity_poly.pdbx_seq_one_letter_code
_entity_poly.pdbx_strand_id
1 'polypeptide(L)'
;MAKFVLLVCATFLAVFSPVRSFGEPKNIDPNDEGAQKALGFAMTRVNEASNSMFQGKAVKTVSVTKQLVAGIKWTFKYDFGYTKCDKWADLEKLPFAECNRVTEVQRCSVSVLEQVWETPRYKLLDMPKCTEAVSKDQTKPEKTLKKDSQIEEIVKEFEASPLLIGGVPMSDNKLLDQHKKMFLEFKQKFQKTYKDDLEEQYRFRIFHENMRVVDLLNKNPDDSATYGATKFADLSRDEFKQFLGLNTKLNKGNRNMKRAVIPKSSPPAAFDWRDHGAVTKVKNQGSCGSCWAFSTTGNIEGQWAIKKKALVPLSEQELVDCDKLDEGCNGGLPSNAYEEIIRLGGLETETKYPYEGEDEKCAFVKSDAKIYINSSVNISKDESEIAAWLAQNGPVSIGINAFAMQFYFGGVSHPWKIFCNPDSLDHGVLIVGYGTSSSGEPYWIVKNSWGESWGEKGYYLVYRGDGTCGLNQMCTSAVVE
;
A
#
# COMPACT_ATOMS: atom_id res chain seq x y z
N MET A 1 17.75 68.16 -60.75
CA MET A 1 17.09 67.13 -61.58
C MET A 1 16.57 66.05 -60.65
N ALA A 2 15.34 66.25 -60.20
CA ALA A 2 14.59 65.32 -59.38
C ALA A 2 13.41 64.83 -60.23
N LYS A 3 12.92 63.61 -59.95
CA LYS A 3 11.85 62.86 -60.62
C LYS A 3 12.31 62.10 -61.87
N PHE A 4 12.62 60.81 -61.71
CA PHE A 4 12.13 59.73 -62.61
C PHE A 4 12.58 58.32 -62.16
N VAL A 5 12.30 57.87 -60.93
CA VAL A 5 12.25 56.42 -60.61
C VAL A 5 11.26 56.19 -59.47
N LEU A 6 9.97 56.18 -59.78
CA LEU A 6 8.91 55.82 -58.83
C LEU A 6 7.69 55.35 -59.64
N LEU A 7 7.74 54.12 -60.15
CA LEU A 7 6.62 53.22 -60.45
C LEU A 7 7.15 52.00 -61.22
N VAL A 8 7.69 50.99 -60.53
CA VAL A 8 7.51 49.53 -60.77
C VAL A 8 8.17 48.83 -59.58
N CYS A 9 7.57 48.93 -58.39
CA CYS A 9 7.98 48.14 -57.22
C CYS A 9 6.79 47.66 -56.40
N ALA A 10 5.62 47.54 -57.04
CA ALA A 10 4.42 46.98 -56.44
C ALA A 10 3.81 46.02 -57.47
N THR A 11 4.10 44.73 -57.27
CA THR A 11 3.43 43.50 -57.76
C THR A 11 4.46 42.49 -58.28
N PHE A 12 5.15 41.79 -57.39
CA PHE A 12 5.59 40.39 -57.55
C PHE A 12 6.22 39.91 -56.22
N LEU A 13 5.41 39.91 -55.15
CA LEU A 13 5.71 39.22 -53.89
C LEU A 13 4.47 38.42 -53.48
N ALA A 14 4.25 37.35 -54.23
CA ALA A 14 3.40 36.20 -53.92
C ALA A 14 3.99 35.08 -54.79
N VAL A 15 4.51 33.95 -54.32
CA VAL A 15 4.09 33.07 -53.23
C VAL A 15 5.32 32.31 -52.76
N PHE A 16 5.80 32.56 -51.54
CA PHE A 16 6.57 31.56 -50.78
C PHE A 16 5.77 31.31 -49.51
N SER A 17 4.99 30.23 -49.50
CA SER A 17 4.47 29.66 -48.27
C SER A 17 5.65 29.31 -47.35
N PRO A 18 5.57 29.54 -46.03
CA PRO A 18 6.62 29.09 -45.12
C PRO A 18 6.70 27.57 -45.20
N VAL A 19 7.84 27.05 -45.65
CA VAL A 19 8.17 25.62 -45.56
C VAL A 19 8.28 25.30 -44.07
N ARG A 20 7.24 24.67 -43.50
CA ARG A 20 7.25 24.17 -42.12
C ARG A 20 8.43 23.23 -41.95
N SER A 21 9.28 23.47 -40.94
CA SER A 21 10.43 22.61 -40.68
C SER A 21 9.97 21.20 -40.30
N PHE A 22 10.66 20.17 -40.82
CA PHE A 22 10.43 18.79 -40.43
C PHE A 22 10.82 18.63 -38.95
N GLY A 23 9.83 18.49 -38.06
CA GLY A 23 10.05 18.29 -36.62
C GLY A 23 9.39 19.34 -35.71
N GLU A 24 8.69 20.34 -36.24
CA GLU A 24 7.92 21.27 -35.41
C GLU A 24 6.67 20.59 -34.78
N PRO A 25 6.34 20.91 -33.51
CA PRO A 25 5.09 20.45 -32.89
C PRO A 25 3.86 20.92 -33.69
N LYS A 26 2.99 19.98 -34.05
CA LYS A 26 1.71 20.26 -34.72
C LYS A 26 0.56 20.08 -33.73
N ASN A 27 -0.37 21.03 -33.69
CA ASN A 27 -1.62 20.86 -32.96
C ASN A 27 -2.41 19.69 -33.57
N ILE A 28 -2.94 18.83 -32.70
CA ILE A 28 -3.78 17.69 -33.07
C ILE A 28 -5.16 17.89 -32.45
N ASP A 29 -6.18 17.31 -33.07
CA ASP A 29 -7.51 17.22 -32.47
C ASP A 29 -7.42 16.37 -31.19
N PRO A 30 -7.90 16.84 -30.03
CA PRO A 30 -7.98 16.03 -28.82
C PRO A 30 -8.70 14.68 -28.97
N ASN A 31 -9.57 14.53 -29.97
CA ASN A 31 -10.28 13.30 -30.29
C ASN A 31 -9.53 12.37 -31.26
N ASP A 32 -8.32 12.74 -31.71
CA ASP A 32 -7.46 11.85 -32.49
C ASP A 32 -7.20 10.55 -31.73
N GLU A 33 -7.34 9.42 -32.42
CA GLU A 33 -7.23 8.10 -31.80
C GLU A 33 -5.85 7.86 -31.15
N GLY A 34 -4.78 8.38 -31.77
CA GLY A 34 -3.43 8.30 -31.23
C GLY A 34 -3.28 9.18 -29.98
N ALA A 35 -3.85 10.38 -30.01
CA ALA A 35 -3.88 11.28 -28.85
C ALA A 35 -4.64 10.67 -27.66
N GLN A 36 -5.79 10.04 -27.91
CA GLN A 36 -6.58 9.37 -26.85
C GLN A 36 -5.83 8.20 -26.23
N LYS A 37 -5.16 7.36 -27.04
CA LYS A 37 -4.35 6.24 -26.53
C LYS A 37 -3.17 6.72 -25.70
N ALA A 38 -2.45 7.75 -26.16
CA ALA A 38 -1.31 8.30 -25.44
C ALA A 38 -1.74 8.98 -24.13
N LEU A 39 -2.85 9.72 -24.11
CA LEU A 39 -3.40 10.31 -22.90
C LEU A 39 -3.93 9.25 -21.93
N GLY A 40 -4.57 8.19 -22.43
CA GLY A 40 -5.02 7.05 -21.63
C GLY A 40 -3.86 6.39 -20.90
N PHE A 41 -2.76 6.10 -21.62
CA PHE A 41 -1.52 5.60 -21.00
C PHE A 41 -1.00 6.54 -19.91
N ALA A 42 -0.94 7.84 -20.18
CA ALA A 42 -0.52 8.82 -19.18
C ALA A 42 -1.43 8.79 -17.94
N MET A 43 -2.75 8.73 -18.12
CA MET A 43 -3.70 8.69 -16.99
C MET A 43 -3.57 7.40 -16.18
N THR A 44 -3.30 6.25 -16.80
CA THR A 44 -3.00 5.01 -16.08
C THR A 44 -1.77 5.19 -15.20
N ARG A 45 -0.66 5.68 -15.76
CA ARG A 45 0.59 5.90 -15.01
C ARG A 45 0.45 6.94 -13.90
N VAL A 46 -0.35 7.98 -14.13
CA VAL A 46 -0.66 9.00 -13.12
C VAL A 46 -1.48 8.41 -11.98
N ASN A 47 -2.42 7.52 -12.28
CA ASN A 47 -3.20 6.82 -11.25
C ASN A 47 -2.35 5.84 -10.45
N GLU A 48 -1.47 5.08 -11.10
CA GLU A 48 -0.51 4.18 -10.45
C GLU A 48 0.44 4.96 -9.53
N ALA A 49 1.02 6.06 -10.03
CA ALA A 49 1.95 6.89 -9.26
C ALA A 49 1.29 7.77 -8.19
N SER A 50 -0.04 7.83 -8.14
CA SER A 50 -0.79 8.68 -7.22
C SER A 50 -1.18 7.89 -5.96
N ASN A 51 -0.93 8.47 -4.78
CA ASN A 51 -1.38 7.90 -3.51
C ASN A 51 -2.85 8.24 -3.17
N SER A 52 -3.58 8.91 -4.06
CA SER A 52 -5.01 9.18 -3.88
C SER A 52 -5.79 7.86 -3.85
N MET A 53 -6.78 7.78 -2.96
CA MET A 53 -7.71 6.65 -2.90
C MET A 53 -8.67 6.63 -4.09
N PHE A 54 -8.83 7.76 -4.76
CA PHE A 54 -9.78 7.92 -5.85
C PHE A 54 -9.10 7.94 -7.22
N GLN A 55 -9.81 7.45 -8.23
CA GLN A 55 -9.33 7.44 -9.60
C GLN A 55 -9.24 8.88 -10.14
N GLY A 56 -8.05 9.32 -10.51
CA GLY A 56 -7.79 10.57 -11.22
C GLY A 56 -8.15 10.47 -12.70
N LYS A 57 -8.70 11.55 -13.25
CA LYS A 57 -9.16 11.60 -14.64
C LYS A 57 -8.79 12.91 -15.31
N ALA A 58 -8.45 12.84 -16.60
CA ALA A 58 -8.45 14.00 -17.48
C ALA A 58 -9.92 14.36 -17.81
N VAL A 59 -10.43 15.41 -17.17
CA VAL A 59 -11.80 15.91 -17.33
C VAL A 59 -11.98 16.51 -18.72
N LYS A 60 -10.97 17.26 -19.17
CA LYS A 60 -10.97 17.93 -20.47
C LYS A 60 -9.57 18.09 -21.01
N THR A 61 -9.34 17.73 -22.27
CA THR A 61 -8.09 18.06 -22.96
C THR A 61 -8.19 19.47 -23.53
N VAL A 62 -7.29 20.35 -23.09
CA VAL A 62 -7.23 21.77 -23.53
C VAL A 62 -6.48 21.89 -24.85
N SER A 63 -5.36 21.20 -24.97
CA SER A 63 -4.59 21.17 -26.22
C SER A 63 -3.71 19.91 -26.27
N VAL A 64 -3.51 19.38 -27.47
CA VAL A 64 -2.53 18.33 -27.74
C VAL A 64 -1.65 18.73 -28.91
N THR A 65 -0.34 18.52 -28.77
CA THR A 65 0.61 18.67 -29.86
C THR A 65 1.34 17.36 -30.11
N LYS A 66 1.58 17.06 -31.39
CA LYS A 66 2.37 15.93 -31.86
C LYS A 66 3.63 16.43 -32.53
N GLN A 67 4.78 15.89 -32.12
CA GLN A 67 6.09 16.21 -32.67
C GLN A 67 6.81 14.93 -33.08
N LEU A 68 7.37 14.90 -34.30
CA LEU A 68 8.21 13.79 -34.76
C LEU A 68 9.63 14.00 -34.22
N VAL A 69 10.11 13.05 -33.43
CA VAL A 69 11.46 12.99 -32.83
C VAL A 69 12.04 11.59 -33.10
N ALA A 70 12.88 11.03 -32.22
CA ALA A 70 13.22 9.60 -32.21
C ALA A 70 12.03 8.72 -31.76
N GLY A 71 10.86 8.93 -32.38
CA GLY A 71 9.54 8.50 -31.93
C GLY A 71 8.50 9.60 -32.16
N ILE A 72 7.31 9.45 -31.59
CA ILE A 72 6.27 10.47 -31.59
C ILE A 72 6.17 11.05 -30.18
N LYS A 73 6.48 12.33 -30.01
CA LYS A 73 6.28 13.05 -28.75
C LYS A 73 4.90 13.70 -28.76
N TRP A 74 4.04 13.23 -27.88
CA TRP A 74 2.76 13.84 -27.54
C TRP A 74 2.96 14.78 -26.37
N THR A 75 2.39 15.98 -26.43
CA THR A 75 2.36 16.91 -25.30
C THR A 75 0.94 17.39 -25.09
N PHE A 76 0.42 17.17 -23.89
CA PHE A 76 -0.95 17.49 -23.52
C PHE A 76 -0.96 18.66 -22.54
N LYS A 77 -1.98 19.50 -22.67
CA LYS A 77 -2.50 20.33 -21.59
C LYS A 77 -3.93 19.89 -21.35
N TYR A 78 -4.29 19.59 -20.12
CA TYR A 78 -5.58 19.03 -19.76
C TYR A 78 -5.99 19.47 -18.36
N ASP A 79 -7.29 19.53 -18.14
CA ASP A 79 -7.89 19.78 -16.85
C ASP A 79 -8.07 18.42 -16.15
N PHE A 80 -7.49 18.26 -14.96
CA PHE A 80 -7.41 17.00 -14.19
C PHE A 80 -8.20 17.12 -12.89
N GLY A 81 -8.92 16.07 -12.51
CA GLY A 81 -9.59 15.97 -11.22
C GLY A 81 -9.69 14.54 -10.71
N TYR A 82 -9.82 14.40 -9.40
CA TYR A 82 -10.13 13.11 -8.77
C TYR A 82 -11.63 12.85 -8.82
N THR A 83 -11.99 11.63 -9.19
CA THR A 83 -13.39 11.18 -9.18
C THR A 83 -13.83 10.83 -7.76
N LYS A 84 -15.10 10.48 -7.58
CA LYS A 84 -15.60 9.88 -6.33
C LYS A 84 -15.39 8.37 -6.24
N CYS A 85 -14.86 7.76 -7.29
CA CYS A 85 -14.70 6.31 -7.35
C CYS A 85 -13.32 5.91 -6.85
N ASP A 86 -13.34 4.93 -5.95
CA ASP A 86 -12.16 4.29 -5.45
C ASP A 86 -11.41 3.61 -6.62
N LYS A 87 -10.07 3.71 -6.63
CA LYS A 87 -9.22 2.98 -7.60
C LYS A 87 -9.40 1.45 -7.54
N TRP A 88 -9.95 0.95 -6.43
CA TRP A 88 -10.10 -0.47 -6.11
C TRP A 88 -11.57 -0.89 -5.99
N ALA A 89 -12.53 -0.02 -6.32
CA ALA A 89 -13.93 -0.43 -6.45
C ALA A 89 -14.10 -1.35 -7.68
N ASP A 90 -14.88 -2.40 -7.51
CA ASP A 90 -15.30 -3.30 -8.59
C ASP A 90 -16.15 -2.49 -9.58
N LEU A 91 -15.53 -2.04 -10.68
CA LEU A 91 -16.13 -1.12 -11.67
C LEU A 91 -17.41 -1.69 -12.33
N GLU A 92 -17.69 -2.98 -12.13
CA GLU A 92 -18.93 -3.64 -12.55
C GLU A 92 -20.12 -3.40 -11.61
N LYS A 93 -19.90 -2.94 -10.37
CA LYS A 93 -20.94 -2.82 -9.31
C LYS A 93 -21.39 -1.40 -9.00
N LEU A 94 -20.73 -0.37 -9.54
CA LEU A 94 -21.13 1.04 -9.40
C LEU A 94 -21.75 1.55 -10.71
N PRO A 95 -22.85 2.33 -10.68
CA PRO A 95 -23.36 2.95 -11.88
C PRO A 95 -22.32 3.92 -12.46
N PHE A 96 -21.90 3.67 -13.71
CA PHE A 96 -20.91 4.44 -14.48
C PHE A 96 -21.10 5.97 -14.42
N ALA A 97 -22.31 6.46 -14.15
CA ALA A 97 -22.65 7.87 -14.03
C ALA A 97 -22.14 8.54 -12.72
N GLU A 98 -21.97 7.80 -11.62
CA GLU A 98 -21.53 8.38 -10.33
C GLU A 98 -20.01 8.61 -10.29
N CYS A 99 -19.22 7.78 -10.99
CA CYS A 99 -17.77 7.93 -11.11
C CYS A 99 -17.32 9.14 -11.93
N ASN A 100 -18.21 9.80 -12.66
CA ASN A 100 -17.82 10.96 -13.49
C ASN A 100 -17.79 12.28 -12.70
N ARG A 101 -18.26 12.29 -11.44
CA ARG A 101 -18.19 13.49 -10.60
C ARG A 101 -16.78 13.69 -10.10
N VAL A 102 -16.21 14.84 -10.42
CA VAL A 102 -14.91 15.31 -9.92
C VAL A 102 -15.12 16.46 -8.95
N THR A 103 -14.35 16.49 -7.86
CA THR A 103 -14.52 17.45 -6.76
C THR A 103 -13.81 18.77 -7.05
N GLU A 104 -12.56 18.70 -7.48
CA GLU A 104 -11.73 19.84 -7.86
C GLU A 104 -10.97 19.56 -9.15
N VAL A 105 -10.74 20.62 -9.94
CA VAL A 105 -10.08 20.53 -11.25
C VAL A 105 -8.90 21.48 -11.31
N GLN A 106 -7.74 20.95 -11.70
CA GLN A 106 -6.49 21.68 -11.89
C GLN A 106 -5.96 21.53 -13.32
N ARG A 107 -5.25 22.54 -13.82
CA ARG A 107 -4.70 22.49 -15.18
C ARG A 107 -3.32 21.85 -15.19
N CYS A 108 -3.21 20.71 -15.84
CA CYS A 108 -2.00 19.91 -15.92
C CYS A 108 -1.43 19.85 -17.33
N SER A 109 -0.14 19.51 -17.42
CA SER A 109 0.55 19.24 -18.67
C SER A 109 1.44 18.00 -18.54
N VAL A 110 1.47 17.16 -19.57
CA VAL A 110 2.25 15.92 -19.58
C VAL A 110 2.78 15.64 -20.99
N SER A 111 3.97 15.04 -21.07
CA SER A 111 4.55 14.59 -22.34
C SER A 111 4.74 13.08 -22.36
N VAL A 112 4.28 12.45 -23.44
CA VAL A 112 4.37 11.01 -23.68
C VAL A 112 5.20 10.77 -24.93
N LEU A 113 6.21 9.91 -24.84
CA LEU A 113 6.95 9.41 -25.98
C LEU A 113 6.38 8.08 -26.42
N GLU A 114 5.98 7.99 -27.68
CA GLU A 114 5.57 6.76 -28.35
C GLU A 114 6.65 6.29 -29.30
N GLN A 115 7.10 5.06 -29.14
CA GLN A 115 8.09 4.41 -29.99
C GLN A 115 7.54 3.04 -30.38
N VAL A 116 7.07 2.92 -31.62
CA VAL A 116 6.34 1.73 -32.10
C VAL A 116 7.23 0.47 -32.11
N TRP A 117 8.56 0.66 -32.13
CA TRP A 117 9.57 -0.40 -32.14
C TRP A 117 10.13 -0.74 -30.74
N GLU A 118 9.63 -0.12 -29.67
CA GLU A 118 10.10 -0.32 -28.29
C GLU A 118 9.06 -1.04 -27.44
N THR A 119 9.52 -1.75 -26.40
CA THR A 119 8.64 -2.32 -25.37
C THR A 119 9.10 -1.84 -23.99
N PRO A 120 8.29 -1.06 -23.25
CA PRO A 120 6.93 -0.63 -23.59
C PRO A 120 6.89 0.44 -24.70
N ARG A 121 5.82 0.38 -25.52
CA ARG A 121 5.58 1.29 -26.67
C ARG A 121 5.44 2.77 -26.25
N TYR A 122 4.93 3.03 -25.05
CA TYR A 122 4.74 4.37 -24.51
C TYR A 122 5.60 4.57 -23.25
N LYS A 123 6.20 5.75 -23.12
CA LYS A 123 7.01 6.16 -21.97
C LYS A 123 6.61 7.59 -21.57
N LEU A 124 6.47 7.84 -20.26
CA LEU A 124 6.34 9.22 -19.77
C LEU A 124 7.71 9.90 -19.87
N LEU A 125 7.75 11.08 -20.49
CA LEU A 125 8.98 11.88 -20.53
C LEU A 125 9.18 12.66 -19.24
N ASP A 126 8.09 13.11 -18.64
CA ASP A 126 8.03 13.82 -17.37
C ASP A 126 6.74 13.45 -16.65
N MET A 127 6.76 13.49 -15.31
CA MET A 127 5.52 13.47 -14.52
C MET A 127 4.68 14.71 -14.82
N PRO A 128 3.33 14.63 -14.75
CA PRO A 128 2.49 15.76 -15.08
C PRO A 128 2.79 16.97 -14.19
N LYS A 129 2.83 18.16 -14.78
CA LYS A 129 3.01 19.43 -14.09
C LYS A 129 1.68 20.16 -14.05
N CYS A 130 1.19 20.51 -12.87
CA CYS A 130 -0.14 21.07 -12.66
C CYS A 130 -0.08 22.49 -12.09
N THR A 131 -1.11 23.28 -12.29
CA THR A 131 -1.18 24.68 -11.83
C THR A 131 -2.51 24.88 -11.12
N GLU A 132 -2.57 25.87 -10.22
CA GLU A 132 -3.70 26.11 -9.31
C GLU A 132 -5.10 26.17 -9.96
N ALA A 133 -6.10 25.91 -9.12
CA ALA A 133 -7.47 25.50 -9.41
C ALA A 133 -8.26 26.37 -10.41
N VAL A 134 -9.08 25.69 -11.23
CA VAL A 134 -10.10 26.29 -12.08
C VAL A 134 -11.48 26.00 -11.46
N SER A 135 -12.03 26.86 -10.60
CA SER A 135 -13.44 26.77 -10.13
C SER A 135 -14.39 27.43 -11.16
N LYS A 136 -15.65 27.05 -11.45
CA LYS A 136 -16.70 26.21 -10.81
C LYS A 136 -17.76 25.78 -11.88
N ASP A 137 -18.59 24.78 -11.52
CA ASP A 137 -19.96 24.44 -12.03
C ASP A 137 -20.06 23.47 -13.25
N GLN A 138 -20.93 22.45 -13.34
CA GLN A 138 -22.30 22.21 -12.84
C GLN A 138 -22.58 20.71 -12.57
N THR A 139 -23.16 20.37 -11.43
CA THR A 139 -24.26 19.37 -11.30
C THR A 139 -24.88 19.45 -9.90
N LYS A 140 -26.21 19.65 -9.84
CA LYS A 140 -27.01 19.87 -8.62
C LYS A 140 -26.93 18.71 -7.61
N PRO A 141 -27.10 18.98 -6.30
CA PRO A 141 -27.16 17.95 -5.28
C PRO A 141 -28.59 17.43 -5.10
N GLU A 142 -28.76 16.12 -4.91
CA GLU A 142 -29.95 15.59 -4.25
C GLU A 142 -29.61 14.49 -3.24
N LYS A 143 -29.98 14.78 -1.99
CA LYS A 143 -30.25 13.96 -0.79
C LYS A 143 -29.31 12.80 -0.45
N THR A 144 -28.38 13.09 0.46
CA THR A 144 -27.60 12.10 1.23
C THR A 144 -28.43 11.41 2.31
N LEU A 145 -28.34 10.09 2.36
CA LEU A 145 -28.58 9.31 3.58
C LEU A 145 -27.59 9.76 4.67
N LYS A 146 -28.07 9.92 5.90
CA LYS A 146 -27.22 10.23 7.06
C LYS A 146 -26.21 9.11 7.31
N LYS A 147 -24.93 9.38 7.09
CA LYS A 147 -23.79 8.66 7.67
C LYS A 147 -22.71 9.69 8.02
N ASP A 148 -22.34 9.70 9.30
CA ASP A 148 -21.33 10.48 10.03
C ASP A 148 -20.74 11.72 9.36
N SER A 149 -21.22 12.90 9.78
CA SER A 149 -20.80 14.22 9.28
C SER A 149 -19.32 14.53 9.50
N GLN A 150 -18.66 13.91 10.49
CA GLN A 150 -17.23 14.07 10.72
C GLN A 150 -16.38 13.41 9.62
N ILE A 151 -16.78 12.22 9.15
CA ILE A 151 -16.07 11.52 8.06
C ILE A 151 -16.21 12.30 6.75
N GLU A 152 -17.38 12.88 6.47
CA GLU A 152 -17.55 13.74 5.28
C GLU A 152 -16.69 15.00 5.32
N GLU A 153 -16.46 15.59 6.50
CA GLU A 153 -15.62 16.78 6.68
C GLU A 153 -14.13 16.42 6.55
N ILE A 154 -13.71 15.29 7.10
CA ILE A 154 -12.35 14.73 6.98
C ILE A 154 -12.05 14.32 5.52
N VAL A 155 -12.98 13.66 4.84
CA VAL A 155 -12.85 13.30 3.42
C VAL A 155 -12.82 14.55 2.55
N LYS A 156 -13.60 15.60 2.87
CA LYS A 156 -13.51 16.90 2.20
C LYS A 156 -12.17 17.61 2.46
N GLU A 157 -11.61 17.52 3.67
CA GLU A 157 -10.28 18.08 3.99
C GLU A 157 -9.16 17.35 3.21
N PHE A 158 -9.31 16.03 3.02
CA PHE A 158 -8.44 15.21 2.17
C PHE A 158 -8.61 15.51 0.67
N GLU A 159 -9.85 15.69 0.19
CA GLU A 159 -10.17 16.07 -1.19
C GLU A 159 -9.77 17.52 -1.53
N ALA A 160 -9.77 18.42 -0.55
CA ALA A 160 -9.40 19.83 -0.68
C ALA A 160 -7.88 20.09 -0.55
N SER A 161 -7.07 19.03 -0.43
CA SER A 161 -5.61 19.11 -0.55
C SER A 161 -5.20 18.79 -1.98
N PRO A 162 -5.16 19.77 -2.89
CA PRO A 162 -4.71 19.52 -4.25
C PRO A 162 -3.28 18.98 -4.25
N LEU A 163 -3.03 18.04 -5.17
CA LEU A 163 -1.72 17.71 -5.68
C LEU A 163 -1.13 18.97 -6.34
N LEU A 164 -0.53 19.86 -5.56
CA LEU A 164 0.10 21.09 -6.06
C LEU A 164 1.43 20.74 -6.73
N ILE A 165 1.38 20.34 -8.00
CA ILE A 165 2.57 20.20 -8.84
C ILE A 165 2.90 21.54 -9.51
N GLY A 166 3.04 22.62 -8.73
CA GLY A 166 3.54 23.92 -9.19
C GLY A 166 2.67 25.12 -8.80
N GLY A 167 3.14 25.90 -7.82
CA GLY A 167 2.49 27.11 -7.33
C GLY A 167 1.53 26.82 -6.18
N VAL A 168 1.67 27.56 -5.07
CA VAL A 168 0.83 27.46 -3.86
C VAL A 168 -0.02 28.73 -3.74
N PRO A 169 -1.35 28.64 -3.52
CA PRO A 169 -2.10 29.76 -3.00
C PRO A 169 -1.80 29.83 -1.50
N MET A 170 -1.34 31.01 -1.07
CA MET A 170 -0.67 31.31 0.19
C MET A 170 -1.47 31.09 1.50
N SER A 171 -1.96 29.88 1.78
CA SER A 171 -2.42 29.47 3.13
C SER A 171 -1.72 28.23 3.71
N ASP A 172 -0.91 27.50 2.92
CA ASP A 172 -0.41 26.15 3.25
C ASP A 172 1.10 26.03 3.57
N ASN A 173 1.82 27.17 3.68
CA ASN A 173 3.29 27.14 3.87
C ASN A 173 3.73 26.49 5.19
N LYS A 174 2.94 26.62 6.27
CA LYS A 174 3.37 26.15 7.61
C LYS A 174 3.42 24.62 7.70
N LEU A 175 2.43 23.91 7.13
CA LEU A 175 2.38 22.45 7.15
C LEU A 175 3.48 21.86 6.27
N LEU A 176 3.66 22.42 5.07
CA LEU A 176 4.72 22.00 4.15
C LEU A 176 6.11 22.21 4.78
N ASP A 177 6.35 23.34 5.45
CA ASP A 177 7.62 23.61 6.12
C ASP A 177 7.84 22.71 7.35
N GLN A 178 6.78 22.36 8.07
CA GLN A 178 6.81 21.34 9.12
C GLN A 178 7.21 19.97 8.54
N HIS A 179 6.58 19.54 7.46
CA HIS A 179 6.91 18.25 6.82
C HIS A 179 8.32 18.24 6.23
N LYS A 180 8.82 19.35 5.67
CA LYS A 180 10.23 19.48 5.26
C LYS A 180 11.17 19.25 6.43
N LYS A 181 10.90 19.87 7.59
CA LYS A 181 11.71 19.68 8.80
C LYS A 181 11.67 18.22 9.26
N MET A 182 10.48 17.62 9.33
CA MET A 182 10.31 16.20 9.68
C MET A 182 11.03 15.28 8.68
N PHE A 183 11.05 15.62 7.39
CA PHE A 183 11.77 14.84 6.38
C PHE A 183 13.28 14.87 6.58
N LEU A 184 13.85 16.03 6.93
CA LEU A 184 15.27 16.14 7.27
C LEU A 184 15.62 15.28 8.49
N GLU A 185 14.80 15.32 9.54
CA GLU A 185 14.94 14.48 10.74
C GLU A 185 14.79 12.99 10.40
N PHE A 186 13.82 12.64 9.55
CA PHE A 186 13.60 11.28 9.04
C PHE A 186 14.83 10.75 8.29
N LYS A 187 15.40 11.54 7.35
CA LYS A 187 16.61 11.17 6.62
C LYS A 187 17.77 10.90 7.57
N GLN A 188 17.96 11.76 8.57
CA GLN A 188 19.02 11.59 9.56
C GLN A 188 18.79 10.34 10.42
N LYS A 189 17.57 10.16 10.94
CA LYS A 189 17.20 9.04 11.82
C LYS A 189 17.37 7.67 11.14
N PHE A 190 16.95 7.56 9.88
CA PHE A 190 16.98 6.30 9.13
C PHE A 190 18.14 6.23 8.13
N GLN A 191 19.10 7.17 8.20
CA GLN A 191 20.29 7.25 7.35
C GLN A 191 19.95 7.15 5.85
N LYS A 192 18.89 7.83 5.43
CA LYS A 192 18.40 7.79 4.04
C LYS A 192 19.33 8.61 3.14
N THR A 193 19.77 7.97 2.06
CA THR A 193 20.52 8.61 0.97
C THR A 193 19.78 8.38 -0.34
N TYR A 194 19.65 9.43 -1.15
CA TYR A 194 18.98 9.37 -2.44
C TYR A 194 19.98 9.57 -3.58
N LYS A 195 19.63 9.03 -4.74
CA LYS A 195 20.51 9.01 -5.91
C LYS A 195 20.90 10.42 -6.38
N ASP A 196 19.93 11.32 -6.40
CA ASP A 196 20.07 12.70 -6.87
C ASP A 196 18.95 13.58 -6.27
N ASP A 197 19.02 14.88 -6.50
CA ASP A 197 18.04 15.85 -5.99
C ASP A 197 16.62 15.59 -6.52
N LEU A 198 16.48 14.97 -7.71
CA LEU A 198 15.17 14.64 -8.27
C LEU A 198 14.51 13.51 -7.50
N GLU A 199 15.28 12.47 -7.15
CA GLU A 199 14.84 11.37 -6.29
C GLU A 199 14.53 11.88 -4.87
N GLU A 200 15.36 12.76 -4.30
CA GLU A 200 15.07 13.34 -2.98
C GLU A 200 13.76 14.13 -2.98
N GLN A 201 13.52 14.96 -4.00
CA GLN A 201 12.25 15.69 -4.13
C GLN A 201 11.07 14.74 -4.32
N TYR A 202 11.26 13.63 -5.04
CA TYR A 202 10.23 12.60 -5.19
C TYR A 202 9.90 11.93 -3.85
N ARG A 203 10.92 11.56 -3.09
CA ARG A 203 10.79 10.94 -1.76
C ARG A 203 10.16 11.90 -0.75
N PHE A 204 10.52 13.17 -0.80
CA PHE A 204 9.86 14.19 0.01
C PHE A 204 8.36 14.33 -0.32
N ARG A 205 7.97 14.27 -1.60
CA ARG A 205 6.54 14.29 -1.97
C ARG A 205 5.78 13.11 -1.38
N ILE A 206 6.34 11.90 -1.47
CA ILE A 206 5.74 10.70 -0.87
C ILE A 206 5.62 10.89 0.65
N PHE A 207 6.72 11.32 1.28
CA PHE A 207 6.77 11.56 2.72
C PHE A 207 5.70 12.57 3.16
N HIS A 208 5.58 13.70 2.45
CA HIS A 208 4.59 14.74 2.74
C HIS A 208 3.16 14.20 2.70
N GLU A 209 2.80 13.42 1.68
CA GLU A 209 1.47 12.81 1.60
C GLU A 209 1.24 11.75 2.68
N ASN A 210 2.26 10.94 2.98
CA ASN A 210 2.19 9.97 4.07
C ASN A 210 2.03 10.67 5.43
N MET A 211 2.67 11.82 5.65
CA MET A 211 2.51 12.59 6.89
C MET A 211 1.12 13.22 7.02
N ARG A 212 0.47 13.57 5.90
CA ARG A 212 -0.96 13.96 5.93
C ARG A 212 -1.85 12.81 6.42
N VAL A 213 -1.57 11.58 6.01
CA VAL A 213 -2.28 10.39 6.52
C VAL A 213 -2.01 10.21 8.02
N VAL A 214 -0.77 10.38 8.46
CA VAL A 214 -0.39 10.33 9.88
C VAL A 214 -1.12 11.39 10.70
N ASP A 215 -1.20 12.63 10.21
CA ASP A 215 -1.91 13.71 10.89
C ASP A 215 -3.40 13.38 11.05
N LEU A 216 -4.01 12.73 10.05
CA LEU A 216 -5.40 12.28 10.13
C LEU A 216 -5.59 11.12 11.11
N LEU A 217 -4.70 10.13 11.11
CA LEU A 217 -4.73 9.03 12.06
C LEU A 217 -4.64 9.54 13.51
N ASN A 218 -3.72 10.48 13.78
CA ASN A 218 -3.53 11.09 15.09
C ASN A 218 -4.69 12.05 15.49
N LYS A 219 -5.61 12.40 14.58
CA LYS A 219 -6.82 13.19 14.90
C LYS A 219 -7.99 12.31 15.33
N ASN A 220 -7.93 10.99 15.17
CA ASN A 220 -9.03 10.09 15.50
C ASN A 220 -9.21 10.01 17.03
N PRO A 221 -10.35 10.45 17.60
CA PRO A 221 -10.55 10.46 19.05
C PRO A 221 -10.71 9.06 19.67
N ASP A 222 -11.07 8.06 18.85
CA ASP A 222 -11.26 6.68 19.28
C ASP A 222 -9.96 5.85 19.17
N ASP A 223 -8.88 6.45 18.66
CA ASP A 223 -7.59 5.81 18.46
C ASP A 223 -6.55 6.39 19.43
N SER A 224 -6.10 5.59 20.40
CA SER A 224 -5.06 6.01 21.34
C SER A 224 -3.65 5.75 20.83
N ALA A 225 -3.49 5.20 19.61
CA ALA A 225 -2.19 5.03 19.02
C ALA A 225 -1.56 6.37 18.59
N THR A 226 -0.24 6.40 18.69
CA THR A 226 0.60 7.42 18.09
C THR A 226 1.14 6.90 16.76
N TYR A 227 0.93 7.68 15.70
CA TYR A 227 1.46 7.43 14.37
C TYR A 227 2.53 8.47 14.02
N GLY A 228 3.47 8.09 13.16
CA GLY A 228 4.60 8.93 12.79
C GLY A 228 5.41 8.42 11.61
N ALA A 229 6.50 9.13 11.33
CA ALA A 229 7.47 8.73 10.31
C ALA A 229 8.27 7.49 10.74
N THR A 230 7.80 6.30 10.35
CA THR A 230 8.57 5.05 10.45
C THR A 230 9.60 4.96 9.32
N LYS A 231 10.43 3.90 9.28
CA LYS A 231 11.40 3.66 8.20
C LYS A 231 10.77 3.56 6.79
N PHE A 232 9.45 3.42 6.72
CA PHE A 232 8.63 3.28 5.52
C PHE A 232 7.96 4.59 5.07
N ALA A 233 8.19 5.70 5.78
CA ALA A 233 7.47 6.96 5.55
C ALA A 233 7.72 7.58 4.18
N ASP A 234 8.82 7.24 3.49
CA ASP A 234 9.16 7.71 2.14
C ASP A 234 8.83 6.68 1.03
N LEU A 235 8.07 5.63 1.36
CA LEU A 235 7.60 4.63 0.41
C LEU A 235 6.18 4.93 -0.04
N SER A 236 5.96 4.87 -1.35
CA SER A 236 4.64 4.83 -1.95
C SER A 236 3.93 3.53 -1.57
N ARG A 237 2.60 3.46 -1.78
CA ARG A 237 1.85 2.21 -1.50
C ARG A 237 2.40 1.02 -2.29
N ASP A 238 2.77 1.22 -3.56
CA ASP A 238 3.28 0.13 -4.41
C ASP A 238 4.67 -0.35 -3.98
N GLU A 239 5.53 0.56 -3.52
CA GLU A 239 6.81 0.18 -2.91
C GLU A 239 6.59 -0.53 -1.56
N PHE A 240 5.63 -0.05 -0.76
CA PHE A 240 5.33 -0.65 0.54
C PHE A 240 4.73 -2.06 0.41
N LYS A 241 4.02 -2.38 -0.68
CA LYS A 241 3.51 -3.73 -0.94
C LYS A 241 4.58 -4.81 -0.96
N GLN A 242 5.85 -4.49 -1.20
CA GLN A 242 6.96 -5.46 -1.12
C GLN A 242 7.22 -5.97 0.31
N PHE A 243 6.73 -5.24 1.32
CA PHE A 243 6.79 -5.63 2.74
C PHE A 243 5.52 -6.36 3.18
N LEU A 244 4.56 -6.50 2.27
CA LEU A 244 3.29 -7.20 2.41
C LEU A 244 3.36 -8.48 1.59
N GLY A 245 2.58 -9.49 1.95
CA GLY A 245 2.80 -10.83 1.41
C GLY A 245 1.67 -11.81 1.66
N LEU A 246 0.58 -11.38 2.28
CA LEU A 246 -0.59 -12.24 2.42
C LEU A 246 -1.39 -12.18 1.12
N ASN A 247 -1.40 -13.28 0.37
CA ASN A 247 -2.07 -13.33 -0.93
C ASN A 247 -3.34 -14.18 -0.86
N THR A 248 -4.47 -13.54 -0.56
CA THR A 248 -5.78 -14.20 -0.42
C THR A 248 -6.27 -14.89 -1.70
N LYS A 249 -5.73 -14.54 -2.88
CA LYS A 249 -6.06 -15.18 -4.17
C LYS A 249 -5.56 -16.63 -4.27
N LEU A 250 -4.54 -16.98 -3.47
CA LEU A 250 -4.01 -18.34 -3.39
C LEU A 250 -4.92 -19.29 -2.60
N ASN A 251 -6.00 -18.78 -2.02
CA ASN A 251 -7.01 -19.60 -1.36
C ASN A 251 -7.89 -20.30 -2.41
N LYS A 252 -7.55 -21.55 -2.73
CA LYS A 252 -8.26 -22.38 -3.72
C LYS A 252 -9.56 -23.00 -3.17
N GLY A 253 -10.05 -22.59 -2.00
CA GLY A 253 -11.37 -22.95 -1.46
C GLY A 253 -11.58 -24.43 -1.06
N ASN A 254 -10.61 -25.32 -1.35
CA ASN A 254 -10.75 -26.77 -1.20
C ASN A 254 -9.85 -27.36 -0.10
N ARG A 255 -9.35 -26.53 0.81
CA ARG A 255 -8.39 -26.95 1.85
C ARG A 255 -9.14 -27.23 3.16
N ASN A 256 -9.18 -28.51 3.54
CA ASN A 256 -9.88 -29.03 4.72
C ASN A 256 -9.15 -28.72 6.03
N MET A 257 -8.88 -27.43 6.31
CA MET A 257 -8.52 -27.04 7.67
C MET A 257 -9.71 -27.27 8.59
N LYS A 258 -9.51 -28.15 9.58
CA LYS A 258 -10.56 -28.46 10.55
C LYS A 258 -10.89 -27.21 11.37
N ARG A 259 -12.14 -27.07 11.79
CA ARG A 259 -12.50 -26.04 12.78
C ARG A 259 -11.85 -26.37 14.12
N ALA A 260 -11.26 -25.36 14.75
CA ALA A 260 -10.71 -25.48 16.09
C ALA A 260 -11.83 -25.80 17.09
N VAL A 261 -11.54 -26.68 18.05
CA VAL A 261 -12.41 -26.88 19.20
C VAL A 261 -12.15 -25.75 20.18
N ILE A 262 -13.10 -24.84 20.32
CA ILE A 262 -12.98 -23.68 21.21
C ILE A 262 -13.13 -24.15 22.66
N PRO A 263 -12.20 -23.76 23.55
CA PRO A 263 -12.35 -24.04 24.98
C PRO A 263 -13.60 -23.39 25.57
N LYS A 264 -14.28 -24.11 26.47
CA LYS A 264 -15.53 -23.63 27.11
C LYS A 264 -15.30 -22.65 28.27
N SER A 265 -14.09 -22.59 28.81
CA SER A 265 -13.77 -21.69 29.92
C SER A 265 -13.56 -20.27 29.41
N SER A 266 -14.00 -19.29 30.21
CA SER A 266 -13.71 -17.89 29.94
C SER A 266 -12.19 -17.67 29.99
N PRO A 267 -11.61 -16.96 29.00
CA PRO A 267 -10.22 -16.57 29.05
C PRO A 267 -9.94 -15.67 30.26
N PRO A 268 -8.69 -15.61 30.77
CA PRO A 268 -8.29 -14.58 31.73
C PRO A 268 -8.49 -13.17 31.14
N ALA A 269 -8.49 -12.14 31.98
CA ALA A 269 -8.71 -10.76 31.52
C ALA A 269 -7.58 -10.24 30.61
N ALA A 270 -6.34 -10.70 30.85
CA ALA A 270 -5.17 -10.43 30.03
C ALA A 270 -4.28 -11.68 29.99
N PHE A 271 -3.54 -11.86 28.90
CA PHE A 271 -2.62 -12.98 28.73
C PHE A 271 -1.54 -12.62 27.71
N ASP A 272 -0.30 -13.04 27.93
CA ASP A 272 0.83 -12.74 27.04
C ASP A 272 1.82 -13.91 26.94
N TRP A 273 1.89 -14.57 25.77
CA TRP A 273 2.79 -15.70 25.55
C TRP A 273 4.28 -15.33 25.60
N ARG A 274 4.64 -14.04 25.54
CA ARG A 274 6.02 -13.58 25.75
C ARG A 274 6.51 -13.90 27.15
N ASP A 275 5.63 -13.78 28.15
CA ASP A 275 5.93 -14.08 29.56
C ASP A 275 5.95 -15.59 29.87
N HIS A 276 5.53 -16.41 28.90
CA HIS A 276 5.40 -17.86 29.03
C HIS A 276 6.33 -18.66 28.11
N GLY A 277 7.32 -18.00 27.49
CA GLY A 277 8.37 -18.67 26.72
C GLY A 277 7.87 -19.33 25.42
N ALA A 278 6.77 -18.85 24.85
CA ALA A 278 6.20 -19.39 23.61
C ALA A 278 6.32 -18.40 22.42
N VAL A 279 7.19 -17.40 22.52
CA VAL A 279 7.40 -16.38 21.50
C VAL A 279 8.90 -16.15 21.32
N THR A 280 9.41 -16.40 20.11
CA THR A 280 10.80 -16.07 19.75
C THR A 280 11.00 -14.56 19.61
N LYS A 281 12.25 -14.11 19.44
CA LYS A 281 12.57 -12.71 19.15
C LYS A 281 11.87 -12.22 17.88
N VAL A 282 11.65 -10.91 17.79
CA VAL A 282 11.13 -10.30 16.56
C VAL A 282 12.18 -10.44 15.45
N LYS A 283 11.74 -10.88 14.28
CA LYS A 283 12.56 -11.03 13.08
C LYS A 283 12.28 -9.89 12.08
N ASN A 284 12.97 -9.89 10.95
CA ASN A 284 12.81 -8.86 9.91
C ASN A 284 12.79 -9.50 8.52
N GLN A 285 11.65 -9.44 7.84
CA GLN A 285 11.45 -10.02 6.51
C GLN A 285 12.17 -9.23 5.39
N GLY A 286 12.63 -8.00 5.66
CA GLY A 286 13.24 -7.16 4.62
C GLY A 286 12.23 -6.78 3.53
N SER A 287 12.71 -6.66 2.30
CA SER A 287 11.90 -6.24 1.13
C SER A 287 11.28 -7.42 0.37
N CYS A 288 10.99 -8.51 1.08
CA CYS A 288 10.37 -9.72 0.55
C CYS A 288 8.96 -9.87 1.14
N GLY A 289 7.99 -10.22 0.31
CA GLY A 289 6.59 -10.46 0.70
C GLY A 289 6.38 -11.80 1.40
N SER A 290 7.24 -12.14 2.37
CA SER A 290 7.26 -13.41 3.09
C SER A 290 6.57 -13.35 4.46
N CYS A 291 5.80 -12.32 4.77
CA CYS A 291 5.10 -12.20 6.06
C CYS A 291 4.23 -13.41 6.41
N TRP A 292 3.70 -14.10 5.40
CA TRP A 292 2.97 -15.36 5.55
C TRP A 292 3.85 -16.46 6.17
N ALA A 293 5.12 -16.56 5.77
CA ALA A 293 6.08 -17.50 6.31
C ALA A 293 6.41 -17.16 7.78
N PHE A 294 6.69 -15.88 8.09
CA PHE A 294 6.95 -15.43 9.47
C PHE A 294 5.75 -15.63 10.41
N SER A 295 4.53 -15.42 9.92
CA SER A 295 3.30 -15.68 10.68
C SER A 295 3.15 -17.18 10.97
N THR A 296 3.46 -18.02 9.98
CA THR A 296 3.41 -19.48 10.09
C THR A 296 4.44 -20.01 11.06
N THR A 297 5.72 -19.67 10.87
CA THR A 297 6.82 -20.11 11.72
C THR A 297 6.61 -19.65 13.15
N GLY A 298 6.26 -18.38 13.37
CA GLY A 298 5.99 -17.85 14.71
C GLY A 298 4.87 -18.58 15.45
N ASN A 299 3.82 -19.03 14.74
CA ASN A 299 2.78 -19.87 15.31
C ASN A 299 3.32 -21.26 15.69
N ILE A 300 4.05 -21.92 14.80
CA ILE A 300 4.60 -23.27 15.05
C ILE A 300 5.63 -23.26 16.18
N GLU A 301 6.49 -22.25 16.23
CA GLU A 301 7.44 -22.03 17.31
C GLU A 301 6.73 -21.99 18.67
N GLY A 302 5.61 -21.25 18.76
CA GLY A 302 4.80 -21.17 19.97
C GLY A 302 4.09 -22.49 20.31
N GLN A 303 3.48 -23.14 19.31
CA GLN A 303 2.84 -24.45 19.49
C GLN A 303 3.85 -25.51 19.99
N TRP A 304 5.03 -25.53 19.39
CA TRP A 304 6.10 -26.46 19.76
C TRP A 304 6.66 -26.17 21.16
N ALA A 305 6.86 -24.89 21.50
CA ALA A 305 7.27 -24.50 22.85
C ALA A 305 6.28 -24.97 23.93
N ILE A 306 4.97 -24.85 23.65
CA ILE A 306 3.92 -25.25 24.58
C ILE A 306 3.87 -26.78 24.73
N LYS A 307 3.90 -27.52 23.62
CA LYS A 307 3.70 -28.98 23.58
C LYS A 307 4.95 -29.78 23.88
N LYS A 308 6.09 -29.37 23.32
CA LYS A 308 7.38 -30.06 23.41
C LYS A 308 8.36 -29.42 24.40
N LYS A 309 7.98 -28.28 25.01
CA LYS A 309 8.77 -27.58 26.03
C LYS A 309 10.13 -27.08 25.52
N ALA A 310 10.21 -26.78 24.22
CA ALA A 310 11.41 -26.24 23.58
C ALA A 310 11.01 -25.10 22.64
N LEU A 311 11.56 -23.90 22.86
CA LEU A 311 11.38 -22.78 21.94
C LEU A 311 12.52 -22.79 20.92
N VAL A 312 12.22 -23.14 19.67
CA VAL A 312 13.21 -23.36 18.61
C VAL A 312 12.92 -22.42 17.44
N PRO A 313 13.79 -21.45 17.12
CA PRO A 313 13.61 -20.60 15.95
C PRO A 313 13.61 -21.41 14.65
N LEU A 314 12.57 -21.25 13.84
CA LEU A 314 12.35 -21.97 12.58
C LEU A 314 12.80 -21.16 11.37
N SER A 315 13.13 -21.84 10.27
CA SER A 315 13.48 -21.19 9.02
C SER A 315 12.24 -20.68 8.27
N GLU A 316 12.15 -19.37 8.04
CA GLU A 316 11.19 -18.84 7.06
C GLU A 316 11.65 -19.07 5.62
N GLN A 317 12.96 -19.10 5.38
CA GLN A 317 13.53 -19.26 4.03
C GLN A 317 13.17 -20.61 3.41
N GLU A 318 13.16 -21.68 4.22
CA GLU A 318 12.70 -22.98 3.76
C GLU A 318 11.27 -22.92 3.20
N LEU A 319 10.37 -22.14 3.84
CA LEU A 319 9.03 -21.93 3.30
C LEU A 319 9.05 -21.10 2.02
N VAL A 320 9.81 -20.01 2.00
CA VAL A 320 9.95 -19.16 0.80
C VAL A 320 10.40 -19.99 -0.41
N ASP A 321 11.35 -20.91 -0.23
CA ASP A 321 11.98 -21.63 -1.34
C ASP A 321 11.29 -22.97 -1.68
N CYS A 322 10.70 -23.66 -0.69
CA CYS A 322 10.25 -25.04 -0.84
C CYS A 322 8.73 -25.23 -0.86
N ASP A 323 7.95 -24.22 -0.45
CA ASP A 323 6.49 -24.23 -0.56
C ASP A 323 6.08 -24.20 -2.04
N LYS A 324 5.27 -25.19 -2.46
CA LYS A 324 4.80 -25.33 -3.85
C LYS A 324 3.41 -24.77 -4.10
N LEU A 325 2.75 -24.28 -3.06
CA LEU A 325 1.38 -23.78 -3.06
C LEU A 325 1.35 -22.25 -3.00
N ASP A 326 2.38 -21.64 -2.43
CA ASP A 326 2.63 -20.21 -2.32
C ASP A 326 3.68 -19.73 -3.34
N GLU A 327 3.93 -18.42 -3.36
CA GLU A 327 4.72 -17.73 -4.40
C GLU A 327 5.96 -17.03 -3.80
N GLY A 328 6.53 -17.58 -2.72
CA GLY A 328 7.75 -17.08 -2.09
C GLY A 328 7.62 -15.62 -1.64
N CYS A 329 8.51 -14.76 -2.13
CA CYS A 329 8.48 -13.31 -1.90
C CYS A 329 7.32 -12.58 -2.59
N ASN A 330 6.59 -13.23 -3.50
CA ASN A 330 5.39 -12.67 -4.13
C ASN A 330 4.11 -12.96 -3.33
N GLY A 331 4.24 -13.67 -2.21
CA GLY A 331 3.20 -13.84 -1.21
C GLY A 331 2.69 -15.28 -1.09
N GLY A 332 1.94 -15.50 -0.01
CA GLY A 332 1.50 -16.81 0.41
C GLY A 332 0.41 -16.75 1.46
N LEU A 333 0.05 -17.92 2.01
CA LEU A 333 -0.97 -18.07 3.03
C LEU A 333 -0.51 -19.04 4.11
N PRO A 334 -0.68 -18.72 5.41
CA PRO A 334 -0.33 -19.66 6.47
C PRO A 334 -0.99 -21.03 6.34
N SER A 335 -2.22 -21.09 5.82
CA SER A 335 -2.91 -22.36 5.53
C SER A 335 -2.18 -23.27 4.56
N ASN A 336 -1.49 -22.69 3.57
CA ASN A 336 -0.77 -23.41 2.53
C ASN A 336 0.57 -23.88 3.08
N ALA A 337 1.25 -22.98 3.77
CA ALA A 337 2.48 -23.27 4.50
C ALA A 337 2.32 -24.47 5.44
N TYR A 338 1.24 -24.54 6.23
CA TYR A 338 0.98 -25.71 7.07
C TYR A 338 0.86 -27.02 6.27
N GLU A 339 0.19 -27.00 5.12
CA GLU A 339 0.05 -28.17 4.24
C GLU A 339 1.41 -28.61 3.69
N GLU A 340 2.23 -27.65 3.25
CA GLU A 340 3.55 -27.93 2.69
C GLU A 340 4.54 -28.42 3.74
N ILE A 341 4.48 -27.91 4.98
CA ILE A 341 5.29 -28.43 6.09
C ILE A 341 4.97 -29.90 6.36
N ILE A 342 3.68 -30.27 6.36
CA ILE A 342 3.25 -31.66 6.51
C ILE A 342 3.79 -32.51 5.35
N ARG A 343 3.74 -31.99 4.11
CA ARG A 343 4.26 -32.65 2.91
C ARG A 343 5.79 -32.86 2.97
N LEU A 344 6.53 -31.85 3.41
CA LEU A 344 8.00 -31.88 3.56
C LEU A 344 8.42 -32.82 4.70
N GLY A 345 7.54 -33.00 5.70
CA GLY A 345 7.76 -33.84 6.86
C GLY A 345 8.40 -33.11 8.04
N GLY A 346 8.39 -31.78 8.01
CA GLY A 346 8.94 -30.91 9.05
C GLY A 346 9.60 -29.66 8.47
N LEU A 347 10.18 -28.87 9.38
CA LEU A 347 10.97 -27.67 9.12
C LEU A 347 12.34 -27.77 9.77
N GLU A 348 13.34 -27.19 9.11
CA GLU A 348 14.65 -26.89 9.64
C GLU A 348 14.62 -25.65 10.54
N THR A 349 15.68 -25.50 11.35
CA THR A 349 15.84 -24.32 12.21
C THR A 349 16.41 -23.15 11.42
N GLU A 350 16.17 -21.92 11.90
CA GLU A 350 16.81 -20.71 11.37
C GLU A 350 18.33 -20.86 11.19
N THR A 351 19.00 -21.56 12.11
CA THR A 351 20.47 -21.73 12.04
C THR A 351 20.95 -22.69 10.94
N LYS A 352 20.06 -23.54 10.42
CA LYS A 352 20.36 -24.55 9.41
C LYS A 352 20.01 -24.08 8.02
N TYR A 353 18.92 -23.31 7.91
CA TYR A 353 18.48 -22.67 6.69
C TYR A 353 18.17 -21.20 7.00
N PRO A 354 19.19 -20.33 7.00
CA PRO A 354 19.03 -18.92 7.38
C PRO A 354 18.13 -18.13 6.43
N TYR A 355 17.50 -17.08 6.94
CA TYR A 355 16.73 -16.14 6.14
C TYR A 355 17.60 -15.19 5.31
N GLU A 356 17.41 -15.24 3.98
CA GLU A 356 18.10 -14.39 3.00
C GLU A 356 17.16 -13.32 2.41
N GLY A 357 15.84 -13.57 2.42
CA GLY A 357 14.85 -12.57 2.03
C GLY A 357 14.77 -12.33 0.52
N GLU A 358 15.01 -13.37 -0.26
CA GLU A 358 14.79 -13.46 -1.69
C GLU A 358 14.38 -14.88 -2.08
N ASP A 359 13.81 -15.06 -3.28
CA ASP A 359 13.42 -16.37 -3.79
C ASP A 359 14.67 -17.15 -4.23
N GLU A 360 14.92 -18.32 -3.63
CA GLU A 360 16.03 -19.19 -4.00
C GLU A 360 15.55 -20.58 -4.43
N LYS A 361 16.51 -21.45 -4.76
CA LYS A 361 16.21 -22.86 -5.01
C LYS A 361 16.09 -23.58 -3.67
N CYS A 362 14.98 -24.29 -3.47
CA CYS A 362 14.78 -25.16 -2.32
C CYS A 362 16.01 -26.04 -2.02
N ALA A 363 16.65 -25.77 -0.88
CA ALA A 363 17.81 -26.49 -0.38
C ALA A 363 17.47 -27.42 0.80
N PHE A 364 16.18 -27.71 1.02
CA PHE A 364 15.70 -28.50 2.15
C PHE A 364 16.40 -29.85 2.30
N VAL A 365 16.89 -30.12 3.52
CA VAL A 365 17.51 -31.39 3.89
C VAL A 365 16.64 -32.11 4.92
N LYS A 366 15.95 -33.17 4.49
CA LYS A 366 15.03 -33.94 5.34
C LYS A 366 15.64 -34.45 6.66
N SER A 367 16.94 -34.76 6.70
CA SER A 367 17.61 -35.20 7.94
C SER A 367 17.84 -34.08 8.95
N ASP A 368 17.81 -32.82 8.51
CA ASP A 368 17.97 -31.65 9.37
C ASP A 368 16.62 -31.10 9.89
N ALA A 369 15.49 -31.53 9.32
CA ALA A 369 14.16 -31.21 9.81
C ALA A 369 14.02 -31.58 11.31
N LYS A 370 13.74 -30.58 12.16
CA LYS A 370 13.65 -30.74 13.62
C LYS A 370 12.23 -30.69 14.15
N ILE A 371 11.36 -29.96 13.47
CA ILE A 371 10.05 -29.59 13.99
C ILE A 371 8.99 -30.01 12.98
N TYR A 372 7.96 -30.70 13.43
CA TYR A 372 6.84 -31.13 12.59
C TYR A 372 5.52 -30.64 13.18
N ILE A 373 4.48 -30.64 12.35
CA ILE A 373 3.10 -30.40 12.78
C ILE A 373 2.23 -31.59 12.36
N ASN A 374 1.24 -31.92 13.17
CA ASN A 374 0.34 -33.05 12.93
C ASN A 374 -0.83 -32.63 12.02
N SER A 375 -1.29 -31.39 12.16
CA SER A 375 -2.35 -30.79 11.34
C SER A 375 -2.39 -29.27 11.56
N SER A 376 -3.40 -28.61 11.00
CA SER A 376 -3.73 -27.21 11.27
C SER A 376 -5.24 -27.02 11.42
N VAL A 377 -5.62 -25.95 12.10
CA VAL A 377 -7.01 -25.61 12.40
C VAL A 377 -7.34 -24.16 12.04
N ASN A 378 -8.58 -23.95 11.61
CA ASN A 378 -9.18 -22.63 11.44
C ASN A 378 -9.92 -22.26 12.73
N ILE A 379 -9.58 -21.13 13.31
CA ILE A 379 -10.21 -20.60 14.52
C ILE A 379 -11.42 -19.76 14.13
N SER A 380 -12.33 -19.56 15.07
CA SER A 380 -13.51 -18.71 14.89
C SER A 380 -13.15 -17.26 14.59
N LYS A 381 -14.11 -16.52 14.02
CA LYS A 381 -14.02 -15.05 13.85
C LYS A 381 -14.47 -14.29 15.09
N ASP A 382 -15.06 -14.97 16.06
CA ASP A 382 -15.45 -14.37 17.35
C ASP A 382 -14.18 -14.12 18.18
N GLU A 383 -13.92 -12.84 18.49
CA GLU A 383 -12.72 -12.43 19.22
C GLU A 383 -12.65 -12.96 20.65
N SER A 384 -13.79 -13.27 21.27
CA SER A 384 -13.82 -13.93 22.58
C SER A 384 -13.37 -15.39 22.46
N GLU A 385 -13.79 -16.07 21.39
CA GLU A 385 -13.33 -17.44 21.09
C GLU A 385 -11.85 -17.47 20.68
N ILE A 386 -11.37 -16.47 19.94
CA ILE A 386 -9.93 -16.29 19.65
C ILE A 386 -9.15 -16.13 20.97
N ALA A 387 -9.62 -15.30 21.91
CA ALA A 387 -8.96 -15.09 23.20
C ALA A 387 -8.93 -16.37 24.05
N ALA A 388 -10.05 -17.11 24.08
CA ALA A 388 -10.16 -18.39 24.77
C ALA A 388 -9.21 -19.43 24.19
N TRP A 389 -9.15 -19.52 22.86
CA TRP A 389 -8.23 -20.42 22.17
C TRP A 389 -6.78 -20.04 22.45
N LEU A 390 -6.43 -18.76 22.30
CA LEU A 390 -5.06 -18.26 22.47
C LEU A 390 -4.52 -18.54 23.87
N ALA A 391 -5.30 -18.22 24.91
CA ALA A 391 -4.86 -18.39 26.30
C ALA A 391 -4.58 -19.85 26.68
N GLN A 392 -5.20 -20.81 26.00
CA GLN A 392 -5.06 -22.23 26.32
C GLN A 392 -4.15 -23.00 25.37
N ASN A 393 -4.06 -22.56 24.10
CA ASN A 393 -3.42 -23.35 23.05
C ASN A 393 -2.17 -22.68 22.47
N GLY A 394 -2.01 -21.36 22.54
CA GLY A 394 -0.81 -20.69 22.04
C GLY A 394 -1.08 -19.45 21.18
N PRO A 395 -0.02 -18.86 20.61
CA PRO A 395 -0.13 -17.78 19.63
C PRO A 395 -0.96 -18.16 18.39
N VAL A 396 -1.61 -17.19 17.76
CA VAL A 396 -2.51 -17.37 16.60
C VAL A 396 -1.97 -16.66 15.38
N SER A 397 -1.79 -17.37 14.27
CA SER A 397 -1.46 -16.77 12.98
C SER A 397 -2.70 -16.06 12.41
N ILE A 398 -2.55 -14.80 12.03
CA ILE A 398 -3.64 -13.99 11.45
C ILE A 398 -3.26 -13.27 10.17
N GLY A 399 -4.26 -12.94 9.37
CA GLY A 399 -4.18 -11.91 8.34
C GLY A 399 -4.74 -10.57 8.83
N ILE A 400 -4.15 -9.45 8.43
CA ILE A 400 -4.58 -8.09 8.76
C ILE A 400 -4.37 -7.15 7.56
N ASN A 401 -5.16 -6.07 7.46
CA ASN A 401 -4.82 -4.95 6.58
C ASN A 401 -3.79 -4.04 7.24
N ALA A 402 -2.62 -3.90 6.63
CA ALA A 402 -1.47 -3.23 7.23
C ALA A 402 -1.28 -1.76 6.80
N PHE A 403 -2.28 -1.12 6.18
CA PHE A 403 -2.13 0.27 5.70
C PHE A 403 -1.79 1.24 6.85
N ALA A 404 -2.59 1.26 7.92
CA ALA A 404 -2.29 2.08 9.11
C ALA A 404 -1.00 1.63 9.83
N MET A 405 -0.66 0.34 9.78
CA MET A 405 0.56 -0.21 10.39
C MET A 405 1.83 0.39 9.78
N GLN A 406 1.81 0.86 8.52
CA GLN A 406 2.95 1.53 7.90
C GLN A 406 3.52 2.66 8.80
N PHE A 407 2.66 3.33 9.57
CA PHE A 407 3.01 4.53 10.34
C PHE A 407 2.98 4.36 11.86
N TYR A 408 2.70 3.16 12.37
CA TYR A 408 2.50 2.93 13.81
C TYR A 408 3.78 3.08 14.65
N PHE A 409 3.67 3.77 15.80
CA PHE A 409 4.74 3.89 16.80
C PHE A 409 4.41 3.21 18.14
N GLY A 410 3.17 3.34 18.63
CA GLY A 410 2.75 2.79 19.93
C GLY A 410 1.33 3.17 20.32
N GLY A 411 0.80 2.60 21.41
CA GLY A 411 -0.59 2.81 21.87
C GLY A 411 -1.60 1.86 21.19
N VAL A 412 -2.87 1.88 21.61
CA VAL A 412 -3.87 0.96 21.05
C VAL A 412 -4.43 1.52 19.76
N SER A 413 -4.05 0.88 18.65
CA SER A 413 -4.44 1.29 17.30
C SER A 413 -5.89 0.94 16.99
N HIS A 414 -6.69 1.96 16.67
CA HIS A 414 -8.09 1.84 16.24
C HIS A 414 -8.42 2.77 15.06
N PRO A 415 -7.74 2.61 13.90
CA PRO A 415 -7.90 3.53 12.77
C PRO A 415 -9.27 3.36 12.11
N TRP A 416 -9.75 4.42 11.45
CA TRP A 416 -10.96 4.33 10.63
C TRP A 416 -10.81 3.27 9.54
N LYS A 417 -11.92 2.61 9.19
CA LYS A 417 -11.95 1.53 8.18
C LYS A 417 -11.38 1.91 6.82
N ILE A 418 -11.39 3.19 6.46
CA ILE A 418 -10.78 3.70 5.22
C ILE A 418 -9.24 3.58 5.22
N PHE A 419 -8.62 3.60 6.40
CA PHE A 419 -7.20 3.39 6.63
C PHE A 419 -6.85 1.97 7.07
N CYS A 420 -7.83 1.09 7.26
CA CYS A 420 -7.58 -0.35 7.28
C CYS A 420 -8.86 -1.13 6.95
N ASN A 421 -9.08 -1.39 5.66
CA ASN A 421 -10.30 -2.05 5.22
C ASN A 421 -10.30 -3.52 5.70
N PRO A 422 -11.28 -3.96 6.52
CA PRO A 422 -11.32 -5.32 7.05
C PRO A 422 -11.50 -6.40 5.98
N ASP A 423 -11.96 -6.05 4.78
CA ASP A 423 -12.14 -6.98 3.65
C ASP A 423 -10.89 -7.09 2.76
N SER A 424 -9.83 -6.32 3.04
CA SER A 424 -8.62 -6.23 2.21
C SER A 424 -7.36 -6.66 2.97
N LEU A 425 -7.32 -7.90 3.45
CA LEU A 425 -6.14 -8.44 4.14
C LEU A 425 -4.95 -8.55 3.19
N ASP A 426 -3.80 -8.05 3.61
CA ASP A 426 -2.57 -7.99 2.81
C ASP A 426 -1.29 -8.38 3.59
N HIS A 427 -1.39 -8.51 4.92
CA HIS A 427 -0.25 -8.81 5.79
C HIS A 427 -0.50 -9.97 6.75
N GLY A 428 0.49 -10.85 6.89
CA GLY A 428 0.48 -11.99 7.80
C GLY A 428 1.24 -11.67 9.08
N VAL A 429 0.60 -11.81 10.23
CA VAL A 429 1.17 -11.49 11.55
C VAL A 429 0.74 -12.51 12.60
N LEU A 430 1.20 -12.36 13.85
CA LEU A 430 0.94 -13.33 14.91
C LEU A 430 0.36 -12.65 16.16
N ILE A 431 -0.86 -13.02 16.57
CA ILE A 431 -1.37 -12.64 17.89
C ILE A 431 -0.67 -13.48 18.95
N VAL A 432 -0.02 -12.82 19.91
CA VAL A 432 0.72 -13.48 21.01
C VAL A 432 0.09 -13.23 22.37
N GLY A 433 -0.87 -12.31 22.47
CA GLY A 433 -1.50 -11.96 23.72
C GLY A 433 -2.61 -10.92 23.55
N TYR A 434 -3.19 -10.51 24.66
CA TYR A 434 -4.19 -9.46 24.75
C TYR A 434 -4.23 -8.87 26.15
N GLY A 435 -4.81 -7.69 26.26
CA GLY A 435 -5.01 -7.03 27.54
C GLY A 435 -6.03 -5.90 27.47
N THR A 436 -5.92 -5.01 28.43
CA THR A 436 -6.70 -3.78 28.52
C THR A 436 -5.75 -2.66 28.93
N SER A 437 -5.78 -1.54 28.20
CA SER A 437 -4.93 -0.39 28.48
C SER A 437 -5.27 0.25 29.84
N SER A 438 -4.43 1.14 30.34
CA SER A 438 -4.74 1.91 31.56
C SER A 438 -6.00 2.78 31.41
N SER A 439 -6.36 3.16 30.18
CA SER A 439 -7.57 3.90 29.80
C SER A 439 -8.81 3.01 29.63
N GLY A 440 -8.67 1.67 29.75
CA GLY A 440 -9.79 0.73 29.64
C GLY A 440 -10.00 0.17 28.23
N GLU A 441 -9.11 0.43 27.27
CA GLU A 441 -9.26 -0.04 25.89
C GLU A 441 -8.75 -1.48 25.76
N PRO A 442 -9.61 -2.44 25.33
CA PRO A 442 -9.17 -3.80 25.07
C PRO A 442 -8.28 -3.85 23.81
N TYR A 443 -7.18 -4.60 23.86
CA TYR A 443 -6.27 -4.74 22.73
C TYR A 443 -5.75 -6.17 22.56
N TRP A 444 -5.36 -6.49 21.32
CA TRP A 444 -4.50 -7.61 20.97
C TRP A 444 -3.02 -7.17 20.96
N ILE A 445 -2.13 -8.08 21.32
CA ILE A 445 -0.68 -7.94 21.18
C ILE A 445 -0.28 -8.74 19.94
N VAL A 446 0.15 -8.05 18.90
CA VAL A 446 0.49 -8.64 17.61
C VAL A 446 2.00 -8.52 17.37
N LYS A 447 2.67 -9.65 17.16
CA LYS A 447 4.07 -9.71 16.75
C LYS A 447 4.16 -9.48 15.24
N ASN A 448 4.96 -8.49 14.83
CA ASN A 448 5.22 -8.18 13.43
C ASN A 448 6.59 -8.73 12.98
N SER A 449 6.86 -8.67 11.67
CA SER A 449 8.07 -9.17 11.00
C SER A 449 8.89 -8.06 10.34
N TRP A 450 8.79 -6.82 10.82
CA TRP A 450 9.54 -5.67 10.28
C TRP A 450 10.72 -5.23 11.15
N GLY A 451 11.19 -6.09 12.05
CA GLY A 451 12.27 -5.83 12.98
C GLY A 451 11.86 -5.02 14.21
N GLU A 452 12.72 -5.08 15.24
CA GLU A 452 12.47 -4.47 16.55
C GLU A 452 12.45 -2.92 16.53
N SER A 453 12.97 -2.30 15.47
CA SER A 453 12.97 -0.83 15.32
C SER A 453 11.63 -0.25 14.87
N TRP A 454 10.67 -1.10 14.52
CA TRP A 454 9.31 -0.70 14.13
C TRP A 454 8.31 -0.93 15.28
N GLY A 455 7.33 -0.04 15.43
CA GLY A 455 6.28 -0.15 16.45
C GLY A 455 6.82 -0.25 17.88
N GLU A 456 6.13 -0.99 18.74
CA GLU A 456 6.53 -1.22 20.12
C GLU A 456 7.51 -2.39 20.21
N LYS A 457 8.78 -2.13 19.87
CA LYS A 457 9.84 -3.16 19.81
C LYS A 457 9.47 -4.32 18.89
N GLY A 458 8.85 -4.03 17.75
CA GLY A 458 8.38 -5.01 16.77
C GLY A 458 6.95 -5.51 17.00
N TYR A 459 6.24 -5.00 18.01
CA TYR A 459 4.86 -5.34 18.30
C TYR A 459 3.89 -4.22 17.94
N TYR A 460 2.65 -4.62 17.68
CA TYR A 460 1.52 -3.77 17.36
C TYR A 460 0.40 -4.04 18.35
N LEU A 461 -0.09 -3.00 19.02
CA LEU A 461 -1.28 -3.09 19.84
C LEU A 461 -2.46 -2.61 19.01
N VAL A 462 -3.46 -3.47 18.82
CA VAL A 462 -4.63 -3.18 17.99
C VAL A 462 -5.89 -3.43 18.78
N TYR A 463 -6.88 -2.57 18.60
CA TYR A 463 -8.15 -2.65 19.31
C TYR A 463 -8.80 -4.03 19.14
N ARG A 464 -9.33 -4.56 20.25
CA ARG A 464 -9.95 -5.89 20.35
C ARG A 464 -11.44 -5.74 20.65
N GLY A 465 -12.30 -6.17 19.72
CA GLY A 465 -13.74 -6.25 19.96
C GLY A 465 -14.64 -6.01 18.74
N ASP A 466 -14.11 -5.51 17.63
CA ASP A 466 -14.90 -5.15 16.44
C ASP A 466 -14.32 -5.65 15.10
N GLY A 467 -13.28 -6.49 15.15
CA GLY A 467 -12.55 -6.97 13.98
C GLY A 467 -11.70 -5.91 13.31
N THR A 468 -11.15 -4.95 14.07
CA THR A 468 -10.29 -3.86 13.59
C THR A 468 -9.29 -4.38 12.54
N CYS A 469 -9.26 -3.71 11.39
CA CYS A 469 -8.41 -4.05 10.24
C CYS A 469 -8.54 -5.49 9.70
N GLY A 470 -9.65 -6.17 10.02
CA GLY A 470 -9.94 -7.53 9.55
C GLY A 470 -9.15 -8.62 10.27
N LEU A 471 -8.50 -8.31 11.40
CA LEU A 471 -7.60 -9.23 12.11
C LEU A 471 -8.23 -10.58 12.49
N ASN A 472 -9.57 -10.62 12.61
CA ASN A 472 -10.33 -11.81 13.00
C ASN A 472 -10.80 -12.65 11.81
N GLN A 473 -10.58 -12.20 10.57
CA GLN A 473 -11.15 -12.84 9.37
C GLN A 473 -10.41 -14.12 8.96
N MET A 474 -9.12 -14.22 9.28
CA MET A 474 -8.26 -15.36 8.95
C MET A 474 -7.43 -15.74 10.18
N CYS A 475 -8.01 -16.50 11.11
CA CYS A 475 -7.32 -16.95 12.33
C CYS A 475 -6.98 -18.43 12.23
N THR A 476 -5.70 -18.78 12.30
CA THR A 476 -5.23 -20.14 12.05
C THR A 476 -4.16 -20.57 13.03
N SER A 477 -4.01 -21.87 13.23
CA SER A 477 -2.90 -22.42 13.99
C SER A 477 -2.54 -23.83 13.54
N ALA A 478 -1.25 -24.15 13.63
CA ALA A 478 -0.76 -25.51 13.65
C ALA A 478 -1.24 -26.27 14.89
N VAL A 479 -1.25 -27.59 14.78
CA VAL A 479 -1.49 -28.53 15.86
C VAL A 479 -0.26 -29.42 15.99
N VAL A 480 0.31 -29.44 17.18
CA VAL A 480 1.44 -30.30 17.57
C VAL A 480 0.95 -31.25 18.67
N GLU A 481 1.18 -32.55 18.48
CA GLU A 481 0.87 -33.62 19.45
C GLU A 481 2.11 -34.05 20.23
#